data_AF-A0AAV6A1G2-F1
#
_entry.id   AF-A0AAV6A1G2-F1
#
_cell.length_a   1.000
_cell.length_b   1.000
_cell.length_c   1.000
_cell.angle_alpha   90.00
_cell.angle_beta   90.00
_cell.angle_gamma   90.00
#
_symmetry.space_group_name_H-M   'P 1'
#
loop_
_entity.id
_entity.type
_entity.pdbx_description
1 polymer ?
#
loop_
_entity_poly.entity_id
_entity_poly.type
_entity_poly.pdbx_seq_one_letter_code
_entity_poly.pdbx_strand_id
1 'polypeptide(L)'
;EVTLERRAALRLATTHGIRLAAQIIESVYSLSGATAAYDGNLIQRHFQDIHVITQHLQGRPAHYELVGRHWLGLPVDQSRL
;
A
#
# COMPACT_ATOMS: atom_id res chain seq x y z
N GLU A 1 -23.09 -10.59 -6.18
CA GLU A 1 -22.40 -10.58 -4.87
C GLU A 1 -20.90 -10.80 -5.10
N VAL A 2 -20.02 -10.15 -4.33
CA VAL A 2 -18.56 -10.30 -4.51
C VAL A 2 -18.07 -11.47 -3.66
N THR A 3 -17.49 -12.49 -4.29
CA THR A 3 -16.99 -13.70 -3.61
C THR A 3 -15.89 -13.37 -2.61
N LEU A 4 -15.73 -14.20 -1.56
CA LEU A 4 -14.64 -14.10 -0.59
C LEU A 4 -13.28 -14.02 -1.28
N GLU A 5 -13.08 -14.86 -2.28
CA GLU A 5 -11.84 -14.91 -3.05
C GLU A 5 -11.56 -13.59 -3.77
N ARG A 6 -12.58 -12.99 -4.38
CA ARG A 6 -12.41 -11.70 -5.06
C ARG A 6 -12.10 -10.59 -4.06
N ARG A 7 -12.67 -10.62 -2.85
CA ARG A 7 -12.37 -9.65 -1.79
C ARG A 7 -10.92 -9.80 -1.31
N ALA A 8 -10.47 -11.02 -1.06
CA ALA A 8 -9.09 -11.31 -0.66
C ALA A 8 -8.08 -10.80 -1.70
N ALA A 9 -8.31 -11.09 -2.99
CA ALA A 9 -7.46 -10.61 -4.08
C ALA A 9 -7.43 -9.08 -4.16
N LEU A 10 -8.58 -8.41 -4.02
CA LEU A 10 -8.65 -6.94 -4.01
C LEU A 10 -7.92 -6.34 -2.82
N ARG A 11 -8.10 -6.88 -1.61
CA ARG A 11 -7.43 -6.43 -0.39
C ARG A 11 -5.91 -6.47 -0.52
N LEU A 12 -5.40 -7.58 -1.06
CA LEU A 12 -3.98 -7.75 -1.31
C LEU A 12 -3.48 -6.77 -2.38
N ALA A 13 -4.18 -6.69 -3.51
CA ALA A 13 -3.79 -5.81 -4.62
C ALA A 13 -3.71 -4.34 -4.19
N THR A 14 -4.70 -3.85 -3.42
CA THR A 14 -4.70 -2.48 -2.91
C THR A 14 -3.53 -2.23 -1.95
N THR A 15 -3.32 -3.13 -0.98
CA THR A 15 -2.22 -3.01 -0.01
C THR A 15 -0.87 -3.02 -0.72
N HIS A 16 -0.67 -3.96 -1.64
CA HIS A 16 0.54 -4.09 -2.43
C HIS A 16 0.79 -2.85 -3.29
N GLY A 17 -0.22 -2.36 -4.01
CA GLY A 17 -0.11 -1.18 -4.86
C GLY A 17 0.32 0.07 -4.09
N ILE A 18 -0.26 0.32 -2.91
CA ILE A 18 0.12 1.44 -2.04
C ILE A 18 1.59 1.31 -1.60
N ARG A 19 2.00 0.11 -1.17
CA ARG A 19 3.35 -0.12 -0.64
C ARG A 19 4.41 -0.08 -1.73
N LEU A 20 4.11 -0.60 -2.92
CA LEU A 20 4.97 -0.54 -4.08
C LEU A 20 5.14 0.91 -4.56
N ALA A 21 4.06 1.69 -4.61
CA ALA A 21 4.13 3.11 -4.96
C ALA A 21 5.02 3.91 -3.99
N ALA A 22 4.98 3.59 -2.68
CA ALA A 22 5.87 4.20 -1.69
C ALA A 22 7.35 3.86 -1.96
N GLN A 23 7.65 2.59 -2.26
CA GLN A 23 9.02 2.18 -2.61
C GLN A 23 9.52 2.87 -3.90
N ILE A 24 8.64 3.02 -4.89
CA ILE A 24 8.94 3.71 -6.14
C ILE A 24 9.26 5.19 -5.85
N ILE A 25 8.43 5.89 -5.05
CA ILE A 25 8.70 7.31 -4.77
C ILE A 25 10.01 7.49 -4.01
N GLU A 26 10.35 6.55 -3.12
CA GLU A 26 11.57 6.63 -2.32
C GLU A 26 12.80 6.49 -3.22
N SER A 27 12.74 5.57 -4.18
CA SER A 27 13.74 5.43 -5.24
C SER A 27 13.87 6.70 -6.07
N VAL A 28 12.75 7.29 -6.51
CA VAL A 28 12.74 8.52 -7.31
C VAL A 28 13.32 9.70 -6.51
N TYR A 29 12.90 9.87 -5.25
CA TYR A 29 13.39 10.92 -4.36
C TYR A 29 14.91 10.82 -4.17
N SER A 30 15.42 9.61 -3.90
CA SER A 30 16.86 9.36 -3.73
C SER A 30 17.70 9.67 -4.98
N LEU A 31 17.11 9.56 -6.17
CA LEU A 31 17.78 9.81 -7.45
C LEU A 31 17.63 11.27 -7.94
N SER A 32 16.75 12.07 -7.33
CA SER A 32 16.40 13.41 -7.83
C SER A 32 17.38 14.52 -7.39
N GLY A 33 18.31 14.22 -6.48
CA GLY A 33 19.27 15.19 -5.95
C GLY A 33 18.65 16.23 -5.01
N ALA A 34 19.47 17.20 -4.57
CA ALA A 34 19.11 18.10 -3.47
C ALA A 34 17.90 19.02 -3.77
N THR A 35 17.63 19.34 -5.04
CA THR A 35 16.51 20.21 -5.43
C THR A 35 15.14 19.58 -5.18
N ALA A 36 15.07 18.26 -5.01
CA ALA A 36 13.84 17.54 -4.64
C ALA A 36 13.36 17.85 -3.21
N ALA A 37 14.20 18.44 -2.36
CA ALA A 37 13.83 18.82 -1.00
C ALA A 37 13.19 20.22 -0.91
N TYR A 38 13.26 21.03 -1.98
CA TYR A 38 12.74 22.40 -1.97
C TYR A 38 11.22 22.45 -2.12
N ASP A 39 10.63 23.43 -1.43
CA ASP A 39 9.20 23.71 -1.55
C ASP A 39 8.84 24.04 -3.01
N GLY A 40 7.67 23.57 -3.44
CA GLY A 40 7.21 23.65 -4.83
C GLY A 40 7.74 22.55 -5.77
N ASN A 41 8.73 21.74 -5.36
CA ASN A 41 9.12 20.57 -6.16
C ASN A 41 8.08 19.45 -6.02
N LEU A 42 7.55 18.96 -7.13
CA LEU A 42 6.52 17.91 -7.13
C LEU A 42 6.98 16.60 -6.51
N ILE A 43 8.28 16.27 -6.59
CA ILE A 43 8.83 15.05 -5.97
C ILE A 43 8.72 15.11 -4.45
N GLN A 44 8.96 16.27 -3.83
CA GLN A 44 8.77 16.47 -2.39
C GLN A 44 7.32 16.21 -1.98
N ARG A 45 6.37 16.79 -2.73
CA ARG A 45 4.94 16.65 -2.46
C ARG A 45 4.50 15.19 -2.59
N HIS A 46 4.85 14.53 -3.69
CA HIS A 46 4.50 13.13 -3.90
C HIS A 46 5.13 12.20 -2.87
N PHE A 47 6.37 12.49 -2.43
CA PHE A 47 7.00 11.77 -1.33
C PHE A 47 6.17 11.88 -0.04
N GLN A 48 5.72 13.08 0.33
CA GLN A 48 4.88 13.26 1.52
C GLN A 48 3.51 12.58 1.38
N ASP A 49 2.82 12.80 0.25
CA ASP A 49 1.45 12.32 0.02
C ASP A 49 1.33 10.79 0.11
N ILE A 50 2.24 10.06 -0.54
CA ILE A 50 2.19 8.59 -0.51
C ILE A 50 2.51 8.05 0.87
N HIS A 51 3.41 8.69 1.63
CA HIS A 51 3.67 8.29 3.01
C HIS A 51 2.45 8.48 3.91
N VAL A 52 1.64 9.53 3.68
CA VAL A 52 0.32 9.66 4.34
C VAL A 52 -0.60 8.50 3.96
N ILE A 53 -0.70 8.16 2.67
CA ILE A 53 -1.57 7.06 2.21
C ILE A 53 -1.13 5.70 2.77
N THR A 54 0.16 5.49 3.00
CA THR A 54 0.63 4.25 3.65
C THR A 54 0.08 4.09 5.07
N GLN A 55 -0.27 5.18 5.77
CA GLN A 55 -0.88 5.12 7.10
C GLN A 55 -2.38 4.79 7.08
N HIS A 56 -3.03 4.88 5.91
CA HIS A 56 -4.43 4.54 5.76
C HIS A 56 -4.68 3.05 6.03
N LEU A 57 -5.89 2.70 6.50
CA LEU A 57 -6.29 1.32 6.79
C LEU A 57 -5.99 0.37 5.62
N GLN A 58 -6.24 0.83 4.39
CA GLN A 58 -6.03 0.06 3.16
C GLN A 58 -4.56 -0.28 2.89
N GLY A 59 -3.62 0.49 3.44
CA GLY A 59 -2.18 0.27 3.26
C GLY A 59 -1.55 -0.62 4.34
N ARG A 60 -2.31 -1.16 5.31
CA ARG A 60 -1.72 -1.87 6.46
C ARG A 60 -1.07 -3.21 6.06
N PRO A 61 0.19 -3.48 6.46
CA PRO A 61 0.85 -4.77 6.19
C PRO A 61 0.11 -5.99 6.74
N ALA A 62 -0.72 -5.83 7.78
CA ALA A 62 -1.56 -6.90 8.33
C ALA A 62 -2.48 -7.58 7.31
N HIS A 63 -2.78 -6.91 6.17
CA HIS A 63 -3.56 -7.53 5.10
C HIS A 63 -2.81 -8.68 4.40
N TYR A 64 -1.48 -8.69 4.39
CA TYR A 64 -0.71 -9.81 3.84
C TYR A 64 -0.98 -11.09 4.63
N GLU A 65 -0.95 -11.01 5.97
CA GLU A 65 -1.26 -12.13 6.84
C GLU A 65 -2.73 -12.55 6.69
N LEU A 66 -3.67 -11.59 6.72
CA LEU A 66 -5.09 -11.87 6.59
C LEU A 66 -5.43 -12.64 5.32
N VAL A 67 -4.91 -12.19 4.17
CA VAL A 67 -5.13 -12.85 2.88
C VAL A 67 -4.42 -14.19 2.81
N GLY A 68 -3.18 -14.28 3.33
CA GLY A 68 -2.45 -15.55 3.40
C GLY A 68 -3.19 -16.62 4.22
N ARG A 69 -3.78 -16.24 5.36
CA ARG A 69 -4.61 -17.12 6.19
C ARG A 69 -5.83 -17.63 5.42
N HIS A 70 -6.54 -16.75 4.70
CA HIS A 70 -7.68 -17.14 3.86
C HIS A 70 -7.27 -18.18 2.82
N TRP A 71 -6.18 -17.97 2.09
CA TRP A 71 -5.70 -18.91 1.07
C TRP A 71 -5.16 -20.23 1.62
N LEU A 72 -4.67 -20.24 2.86
CA LEU A 72 -4.24 -21.46 3.56
C LEU A 72 -5.41 -22.20 4.25
N GLY A 73 -6.65 -21.72 4.12
CA GLY A 73 -7.82 -22.33 4.76
C GLY A 73 -7.86 -22.14 6.29
N LEU A 74 -7.12 -21.16 6.82
CA LEU A 74 -7.11 -20.84 8.24
C LEU A 74 -8.29 -19.93 8.62
N PRO A 75 -8.77 -19.98 9.88
CA PRO A 75 -9.83 -19.09 10.33
C PRO A 75 -9.44 -17.61 10.20
N VAL A 76 -10.35 -16.83 9.59
CA VAL A 76 -10.25 -15.37 9.43
C VAL A 76 -11.61 -14.71 9.63
N ASP A 77 -11.60 -13.44 10.04
CA ASP A 77 -12.79 -12.60 10.04
C ASP A 77 -13.10 -12.16 8.60
N GLN A 78 -14.14 -12.76 8.02
CA GLN A 78 -14.55 -12.52 6.63
C GLN A 78 -15.05 -11.09 6.36
N SER A 79 -15.42 -10.34 7.41
CA SER A 79 -15.79 -8.92 7.29
C SER A 79 -14.57 -8.02 7.03
N ARG A 80 -13.36 -8.53 7.33
CA ARG A 80 -12.10 -7.82 7.14
C ARG A 80 -11.42 -8.11 5.80
N LEU A 81 -11.93 -9.06 5.01
CA LEU A 81 -11.55 -9.32 3.61
C LEU A 81 -12.33 -8.39 2.68
#